data_AF-A0AAW7KZP7-F1
#
_entry.id   AF-A0AAW7KZP7-F1
#
_cell.length_a   1.000
_cell.length_b   1.000
_cell.length_c   1.000
_cell.angle_alpha   90.00
_cell.angle_beta   90.00
_cell.angle_gamma   90.00
#
_symmetry.space_group_name_H-M   'P 1'
#
loop_
_entity.id
_entity.type
_entity.pdbx_description
1 polymer ?
#
loop_
_entity_poly.entity_id
_entity_poly.type
_entity_poly.pdbx_seq_one_letter_code
_entity_poly.pdbx_strand_id
1 'polypeptide(L)'
;MKTAKMPATPIPKSIATPSLLSQIIMCKYQFGLPLYRQETLFSDIGIELSRQTMSSWMLRCAELLSPLYQRLKEILLSQAVIHGDETSLNVINAEKATSYMWLYCCGDDKPGKDTNIVLFDYHNSRAAHCVVGFLDGYQGYMHVDGYKAYEQTKATLVACLAHIRRKFIEAKGNNKKTVKADVALNLIRKLYGIEQAIKGKSVSEKFTVRQQKAKPIVDELYQWLLKHKDKIPPQMALGKAITYAINQFEKFRRYLDDGRLSIDNNRAERAIKPFVIGRFYGCSQIPVMARMPAPYSIVLLKPQRQMIL
;
A
#
# COMPACT_ATOMS: atom_id res chain seq x y z
N MET A 1 -32.37 -26.10 -37.13
CA MET A 1 -31.22 -26.50 -36.29
C MET A 1 -31.24 -25.62 -35.02
N LYS A 2 -31.67 -26.14 -33.87
CA LYS A 2 -31.58 -25.40 -32.59
C LYS A 2 -30.14 -25.50 -32.11
N THR A 3 -29.33 -24.48 -32.37
CA THR A 3 -27.98 -24.38 -31.81
C THR A 3 -28.07 -24.00 -30.33
N ALA A 4 -27.28 -24.65 -29.48
CA ALA A 4 -27.20 -24.33 -28.07
C ALA A 4 -26.75 -22.87 -27.89
N LYS A 5 -27.26 -22.17 -26.86
CA LYS A 5 -26.79 -20.82 -26.53
C LYS A 5 -25.29 -20.86 -26.26
N MET A 6 -24.54 -20.04 -26.98
CA MET A 6 -23.11 -19.88 -26.77
C MET A 6 -22.85 -19.51 -25.30
N PRO A 7 -21.85 -20.11 -24.63
CA PRO A 7 -21.49 -19.75 -23.27
C PRO A 7 -21.21 -18.24 -23.16
N ALA A 8 -21.56 -17.65 -22.03
CA ALA A 8 -21.27 -16.24 -21.80
C ALA A 8 -19.75 -16.01 -21.83
N THR A 9 -19.30 -15.17 -22.76
CA THR A 9 -17.91 -14.74 -22.88
C THR A 9 -17.72 -13.38 -22.18
N PRO A 10 -16.60 -13.13 -21.49
CA PRO A 10 -16.34 -11.84 -20.85
C PRO A 10 -16.45 -10.66 -21.83
N ILE A 11 -15.94 -10.85 -23.05
CA ILE A 11 -15.98 -9.84 -24.10
C ILE A 11 -16.79 -10.41 -25.29
N PRO A 12 -18.04 -9.98 -25.52
CA PRO A 12 -18.86 -10.48 -26.62
C PRO A 12 -18.19 -10.25 -27.98
N LYS A 13 -18.36 -11.23 -28.88
CA LYS A 13 -17.81 -11.20 -30.26
C LYS A 13 -16.29 -11.03 -30.32
N SER A 14 -15.58 -11.49 -29.29
CA SER A 14 -14.11 -11.52 -29.25
C SER A 14 -13.61 -12.96 -29.17
N ILE A 15 -12.42 -13.20 -29.72
CA ILE A 15 -11.68 -14.47 -29.56
C ILE A 15 -11.15 -14.65 -28.12
N ALA A 16 -11.23 -13.62 -27.29
CA ALA A 16 -10.70 -13.61 -25.94
C ALA A 16 -11.47 -14.56 -25.01
N THR A 17 -10.83 -15.66 -24.66
CA THR A 17 -11.32 -16.57 -23.62
C THR A 17 -11.00 -16.02 -22.22
N PRO A 18 -11.76 -16.41 -21.17
CA PRO A 18 -11.43 -16.05 -19.79
C PRO A 18 -9.98 -16.39 -19.39
N SER A 19 -9.48 -17.53 -19.85
CA SER A 19 -8.12 -17.98 -19.58
C SER A 19 -7.07 -17.10 -20.27
N LEU A 20 -7.29 -16.72 -21.54
CA LEU A 20 -6.37 -15.83 -22.27
C LEU A 20 -6.33 -14.44 -21.61
N LEU A 21 -7.49 -13.89 -21.25
CA LEU A 21 -7.59 -12.62 -20.53
C LEU A 21 -6.83 -12.69 -19.20
N SER A 22 -7.07 -13.75 -18.42
CA SER A 22 -6.39 -13.94 -17.13
C SER A 22 -4.88 -14.05 -17.27
N GLN A 23 -4.40 -14.79 -18.29
CA GLN A 23 -2.97 -14.93 -18.59
C GLN A 23 -2.33 -13.57 -18.94
N ILE A 24 -2.91 -12.83 -19.88
CA ILE A 24 -2.37 -11.54 -20.35
C ILE A 24 -2.25 -10.57 -19.19
N ILE A 25 -3.30 -10.51 -18.40
CA ILE A 25 -3.39 -9.55 -17.32
C ILE A 25 -2.45 -9.95 -16.16
N MET A 26 -2.37 -11.24 -15.81
CA MET A 26 -1.39 -11.74 -14.83
C MET A 26 0.05 -11.44 -15.27
N CYS A 27 0.39 -11.74 -16.52
CA CYS A 27 1.69 -11.42 -17.11
C CYS A 27 2.01 -9.92 -16.96
N LYS A 28 1.05 -9.04 -17.26
CA LYS A 28 1.28 -7.59 -17.17
C LYS A 28 1.47 -7.11 -15.74
N TYR A 29 0.55 -7.44 -14.85
CA TYR A 29 0.49 -6.79 -13.53
C TYR A 29 1.17 -7.55 -12.42
N GLN A 30 1.11 -8.89 -12.44
CA GLN A 30 1.78 -9.72 -11.44
C GLN A 30 3.26 -9.91 -11.77
N PHE A 31 3.58 -10.14 -13.05
CA PHE A 31 4.94 -10.47 -13.48
C PHE A 31 5.68 -9.31 -14.16
N GLY A 32 5.02 -8.16 -14.37
CA GLY A 32 5.67 -7.00 -14.96
C GLY A 32 6.08 -7.19 -16.42
N LEU A 33 5.38 -8.05 -17.18
CA LEU A 33 5.62 -8.28 -18.60
C LEU A 33 4.75 -7.34 -19.46
N PRO A 34 5.31 -6.25 -20.01
CA PRO A 34 4.53 -5.27 -20.75
C PRO A 34 3.91 -5.87 -22.02
N LEU A 35 2.81 -5.28 -22.50
CA LEU A 35 2.01 -5.85 -23.59
C LEU A 35 2.80 -6.02 -24.89
N TYR A 36 3.76 -5.13 -25.21
CA TYR A 36 4.59 -5.30 -26.40
C TYR A 36 5.49 -6.55 -26.31
N ARG A 37 5.94 -6.93 -25.11
CA ARG A 37 6.70 -8.17 -24.92
C ARG A 37 5.81 -9.40 -24.97
N GLN A 38 4.56 -9.27 -24.52
CA GLN A 38 3.56 -10.33 -24.69
C GLN A 38 3.20 -10.51 -26.17
N GLU A 39 3.10 -9.42 -26.93
CA GLU A 39 2.89 -9.44 -28.39
C GLU A 39 4.03 -10.19 -29.10
N THR A 40 5.29 -9.88 -28.76
CA THR A 40 6.44 -10.68 -29.25
C THR A 40 6.32 -12.15 -28.87
N LEU A 41 5.99 -12.46 -27.61
CA LEU A 41 5.83 -13.85 -27.14
C LEU A 41 4.76 -14.62 -27.93
N PHE A 42 3.64 -13.98 -28.25
CA PHE A 42 2.60 -14.59 -29.07
C PHE A 42 3.04 -14.74 -30.53
N SER A 43 3.73 -13.74 -31.08
CA SER A 43 4.28 -13.80 -32.43
C SER A 43 5.27 -14.94 -32.61
N ASP A 44 6.13 -15.19 -31.61
CA ASP A 44 7.13 -16.26 -31.63
C ASP A 44 6.51 -17.67 -31.73
N ILE A 45 5.25 -17.83 -31.29
CA ILE A 45 4.48 -19.08 -31.39
C ILE A 45 3.45 -19.06 -32.52
N GLY A 46 3.55 -18.10 -33.45
CA GLY A 46 2.67 -17.98 -34.61
C GLY A 46 1.27 -17.43 -34.32
N ILE A 47 1.08 -16.77 -33.17
CA ILE A 47 -0.19 -16.14 -32.80
C ILE A 47 -0.09 -14.63 -33.01
N GLU A 48 -0.84 -14.10 -33.97
CA GLU A 48 -0.96 -12.67 -34.20
C GLU A 48 -1.92 -12.04 -33.17
N LEU A 49 -1.37 -11.47 -32.11
CA LEU A 49 -2.14 -10.76 -31.09
C LEU A 49 -1.55 -9.39 -30.79
N SER A 50 -2.18 -8.36 -31.36
CA SER A 50 -1.65 -7.00 -31.25
C SER A 50 -1.71 -6.43 -29.83
N ARG A 51 -0.74 -5.56 -29.51
CA ARG A 51 -0.72 -4.76 -28.28
C ARG A 51 -2.01 -3.95 -28.10
N GLN A 52 -2.55 -3.38 -29.18
CA GLN A 52 -3.78 -2.58 -29.15
C GLN A 52 -4.99 -3.43 -28.75
N THR A 53 -5.09 -4.64 -29.30
CA THR A 53 -6.15 -5.60 -28.94
C THR A 53 -6.07 -5.95 -27.46
N MET A 54 -4.89 -6.32 -26.96
CA MET A 54 -4.70 -6.65 -25.55
C MET A 54 -5.01 -5.47 -24.62
N SER A 55 -4.60 -4.24 -24.99
CA SER A 55 -4.90 -3.03 -24.24
C SER A 55 -6.42 -2.77 -24.17
N SER A 56 -7.13 -2.91 -25.30
CA SER A 56 -8.59 -2.80 -25.34
C SER A 56 -9.28 -3.84 -24.46
N TRP A 57 -8.79 -5.09 -24.46
CA TRP A 57 -9.33 -6.15 -23.61
C TRP A 57 -9.15 -5.87 -22.13
N MET A 58 -7.99 -5.33 -21.72
CA MET A 58 -7.77 -4.94 -20.33
C MET A 58 -8.77 -3.88 -19.86
N LEU A 59 -9.03 -2.86 -20.68
CA LEU A 59 -10.03 -1.83 -20.35
C LEU A 59 -11.42 -2.43 -20.15
N ARG A 60 -11.83 -3.35 -21.03
CA ARG A 60 -13.12 -4.06 -20.88
C ARG A 60 -13.15 -4.94 -19.63
N CYS A 61 -12.06 -5.65 -19.33
CA CYS A 61 -11.94 -6.42 -18.08
C CYS A 61 -12.04 -5.51 -16.85
N ALA A 62 -11.48 -4.30 -16.94
CA ALA A 62 -11.57 -3.32 -15.86
C ALA A 62 -13.00 -2.88 -15.57
N GLU A 63 -13.80 -2.67 -16.61
CA GLU A 63 -15.24 -2.38 -16.48
C GLU A 63 -15.99 -3.57 -15.86
N LEU A 64 -15.73 -4.79 -16.32
CA LEU A 64 -16.38 -6.01 -15.80
C LEU A 64 -16.07 -6.27 -14.32
N LEU A 65 -14.86 -5.92 -13.87
CA LEU A 65 -14.41 -6.11 -12.50
C LEU A 65 -14.75 -4.93 -11.58
N SER A 66 -15.32 -3.84 -12.12
CA SER A 66 -15.71 -2.66 -11.34
C SER A 66 -16.65 -2.97 -10.17
N PRO A 67 -17.72 -3.79 -10.33
CA PRO A 67 -18.59 -4.15 -9.21
C PRO A 67 -17.85 -4.88 -8.09
N LEU A 68 -16.89 -5.74 -8.45
CA LEU A 68 -16.05 -6.43 -7.48
C LEU A 68 -15.12 -5.46 -6.75
N TYR A 69 -14.55 -4.47 -7.44
CA TYR A 69 -13.75 -3.41 -6.82
C TYR A 69 -14.55 -2.64 -5.78
N GLN A 70 -15.78 -2.23 -6.13
CA GLN A 70 -16.65 -1.50 -5.19
C GLN A 70 -16.99 -2.36 -3.98
N ARG A 71 -17.33 -3.64 -4.19
CA ARG A 71 -17.63 -4.55 -3.08
C ARG A 71 -16.42 -4.76 -2.16
N LEU A 72 -15.22 -4.87 -2.71
CA LEU A 72 -13.99 -4.97 -1.91
C LEU A 72 -13.67 -3.67 -1.18
N LYS A 73 -13.97 -2.51 -1.77
CA LYS A 73 -13.83 -1.22 -1.11
C LYS A 73 -14.74 -1.16 0.12
N GLU A 74 -16.00 -1.55 -0.01
CA GLU A 74 -16.94 -1.62 1.12
C GLU A 74 -16.41 -2.55 2.24
N ILE A 75 -15.92 -3.74 1.88
CA ILE A 75 -15.37 -4.70 2.85
C ILE A 75 -14.09 -4.16 3.49
N LEU A 76 -13.23 -3.49 2.72
CA LEU A 76 -12.00 -2.87 3.23
C LEU A 76 -12.33 -1.77 4.25
N LEU A 77 -13.29 -0.89 3.92
CA LEU A 77 -13.70 0.20 4.80
C LEU A 77 -14.55 -0.26 5.99
N SER A 78 -15.02 -1.51 6.01
CA SER A 78 -15.64 -2.11 7.20
C SER A 78 -14.64 -2.74 8.18
N GLN A 79 -13.37 -2.87 7.79
CA GLN A 79 -12.34 -3.40 8.70
C GLN A 79 -12.03 -2.40 9.82
N ALA A 80 -11.69 -2.90 11.00
CA ALA A 80 -11.29 -2.04 12.12
C ALA A 80 -9.93 -1.35 11.90
N VAL A 81 -9.06 -1.98 11.10
CA VAL A 81 -7.69 -1.54 10.82
C VAL A 81 -7.42 -1.67 9.33
N ILE A 82 -6.96 -0.57 8.73
CA ILE A 82 -6.48 -0.53 7.35
C ILE A 82 -5.10 0.12 7.30
N HIS A 83 -4.43 -0.03 6.17
CA HIS A 83 -3.13 0.55 5.87
C HIS A 83 -3.23 1.38 4.60
N GLY A 84 -2.56 2.52 4.57
CA GLY A 84 -2.49 3.41 3.41
C GLY A 84 -1.06 3.77 3.05
N ASP A 85 -0.76 3.88 1.76
CA ASP A 85 0.51 4.37 1.22
C ASP A 85 0.28 4.96 -0.17
N GLU A 86 1.24 5.72 -0.70
CA GLU A 86 1.14 6.28 -2.03
C GLU A 86 2.49 6.35 -2.73
N THR A 87 2.48 6.18 -4.06
CA THR A 87 3.69 6.32 -4.87
C THR A 87 3.42 7.14 -6.12
N SER A 88 4.42 7.92 -6.53
CA SER A 88 4.35 8.69 -7.76
C SER A 88 4.54 7.81 -8.99
N LEU A 89 3.96 8.22 -10.10
CA LEU A 89 4.19 7.64 -11.41
C LEU A 89 4.08 8.74 -12.48
N ASN A 90 4.78 8.53 -13.59
CA ASN A 90 4.64 9.36 -14.78
C ASN A 90 3.74 8.63 -15.76
N VAL A 91 2.75 9.36 -16.28
CA VAL A 91 1.79 8.84 -17.24
C VAL A 91 2.00 9.59 -18.56
N ILE A 92 2.20 8.85 -19.64
CA ILE A 92 2.39 9.42 -20.98
C ILE A 92 1.10 10.16 -21.35
N ASN A 93 1.22 11.39 -21.83
CA ASN A 93 0.11 12.26 -22.24
C ASN A 93 -0.89 12.63 -21.12
N ALA A 94 -0.50 12.57 -19.85
CA ALA A 94 -1.32 13.13 -18.77
C ALA A 94 -1.19 14.65 -18.69
N GLU A 95 -2.27 15.34 -18.34
CA GLU A 95 -2.30 16.80 -18.11
C GLU A 95 -1.26 17.26 -17.07
N LYS A 96 -0.92 16.38 -16.12
CA LYS A 96 0.13 16.58 -15.13
C LYS A 96 1.23 15.55 -15.32
N ALA A 97 2.48 16.03 -15.33
CA ALA A 97 3.67 15.20 -15.48
C ALA A 97 3.78 14.11 -14.39
N THR A 98 3.28 14.39 -13.18
CA THR A 98 3.32 13.46 -12.04
C THR A 98 1.92 13.13 -11.57
N SER A 99 1.59 11.84 -11.61
CA SER A 99 0.38 11.26 -11.03
C SER A 99 0.74 10.38 -9.84
N TYR A 100 -0.28 9.89 -9.13
CA TYR A 100 -0.14 9.13 -7.90
C TYR A 100 -1.00 7.88 -7.92
N MET A 101 -0.42 6.78 -7.47
CA MET A 101 -1.13 5.56 -7.17
C MET A 101 -1.22 5.46 -5.65
N TRP A 102 -2.43 5.60 -5.13
CA TRP A 102 -2.75 5.39 -3.73
C TRP A 102 -3.03 3.91 -3.51
N LEU A 103 -2.59 3.36 -2.39
CA LEU A 103 -2.78 1.98 -2.01
C LEU A 103 -3.48 1.92 -0.66
N TYR A 104 -4.51 1.07 -0.57
CA TYR A 104 -5.21 0.78 0.67
C TYR A 104 -5.28 -0.73 0.87
N CYS A 105 -4.94 -1.22 2.05
CA CYS A 105 -4.97 -2.66 2.30
C CYS A 105 -5.30 -3.04 3.75
N CYS A 106 -5.71 -4.29 3.93
CA CYS A 106 -5.94 -4.91 5.24
C CYS A 106 -5.43 -6.35 5.24
N GLY A 107 -5.31 -6.95 6.43
CA GLY A 107 -4.81 -8.31 6.62
C GLY A 107 -3.29 -8.43 6.47
N ASP A 108 -2.81 -9.67 6.44
CA ASP A 108 -1.37 -10.00 6.46
C ASP A 108 -0.72 -10.06 5.08
N ASP A 109 0.59 -10.32 5.01
CA ASP A 109 1.32 -10.50 3.74
C ASP A 109 0.91 -11.76 2.98
N LYS A 110 0.51 -12.78 3.74
CA LYS A 110 -0.04 -14.02 3.20
C LYS A 110 -1.48 -14.08 3.65
N PRO A 111 -2.42 -14.40 2.77
CA PRO A 111 -3.78 -14.47 3.23
C PRO A 111 -3.97 -15.68 4.13
N GLY A 112 -4.88 -15.50 5.07
CA GLY A 112 -5.17 -16.47 6.10
C GLY A 112 -6.66 -16.71 6.11
N LYS A 113 -7.20 -16.93 7.30
CA LYS A 113 -8.66 -17.00 7.51
C LYS A 113 -9.31 -15.62 7.44
N ASP A 114 -8.54 -14.56 7.70
CA ASP A 114 -9.04 -13.20 7.78
C ASP A 114 -9.04 -12.48 6.43
N THR A 115 -9.85 -11.43 6.34
CA THR A 115 -9.97 -10.54 5.19
C THR A 115 -8.60 -9.98 4.78
N ASN A 116 -8.22 -10.19 3.53
CA ASN A 116 -6.96 -9.70 2.98
C ASN A 116 -7.18 -9.05 1.62
N ILE A 117 -7.17 -7.73 1.61
CA ILE A 117 -7.54 -6.90 0.46
C ILE A 117 -6.39 -5.92 0.19
N VAL A 118 -6.10 -5.71 -1.10
CA VAL A 118 -5.21 -4.63 -1.57
C VAL A 118 -5.93 -3.91 -2.70
N LEU A 119 -6.27 -2.64 -2.50
CA LEU A 119 -6.89 -1.80 -3.51
C LEU A 119 -5.94 -0.68 -3.89
N PHE A 120 -6.00 -0.33 -5.17
CA PHE A 120 -5.23 0.75 -5.74
C PHE A 120 -6.18 1.79 -6.33
N ASP A 121 -5.95 3.06 -5.99
CA ASP A 121 -6.75 4.19 -6.44
C ASP A 121 -5.84 5.23 -7.11
N TYR A 122 -6.01 5.38 -8.42
CA TYR A 122 -5.20 6.29 -9.20
C TYR A 122 -5.77 7.70 -9.18
N HIS A 123 -4.89 8.68 -9.01
CA HIS A 123 -5.22 10.09 -9.12
C HIS A 123 -4.10 10.87 -9.81
N ASN A 124 -4.46 11.88 -10.59
CA ASN A 124 -3.52 12.89 -11.11
C ASN A 124 -3.09 13.93 -10.05
N SER A 125 -3.24 13.59 -8.76
CA SER A 125 -3.06 14.50 -7.64
C SER A 125 -2.64 13.73 -6.39
N ARG A 126 -1.79 14.36 -5.56
CA ARG A 126 -1.44 13.89 -4.20
C ARG A 126 -2.24 14.62 -3.12
N ALA A 127 -3.19 15.46 -3.50
CA ALA A 127 -3.92 16.29 -2.54
C ALA A 127 -4.86 15.45 -1.66
N ALA A 128 -5.21 15.99 -0.50
CA ALA A 128 -6.03 15.31 0.48
C ALA A 128 -7.41 14.87 -0.03
N HIS A 129 -8.00 15.58 -1.01
CA HIS A 129 -9.29 15.18 -1.58
C HIS A 129 -9.29 13.77 -2.16
N CYS A 130 -8.14 13.26 -2.64
CA CYS A 130 -8.00 11.90 -3.16
C CYS A 130 -8.30 10.88 -2.05
N VAL A 131 -7.56 10.96 -0.95
CA VAL A 131 -7.73 10.03 0.17
C VAL A 131 -9.04 10.25 0.92
N VAL A 132 -9.51 11.49 1.05
CA VAL A 132 -10.81 11.79 1.68
C VAL A 132 -11.96 11.18 0.87
N GLY A 133 -11.93 11.32 -0.46
CA GLY A 133 -12.93 10.73 -1.35
C GLY A 133 -12.89 9.19 -1.38
N PHE A 134 -11.70 8.59 -1.27
CA PHE A 134 -11.60 7.13 -1.17
C PHE A 134 -12.18 6.63 0.16
N LEU A 135 -11.76 7.19 1.29
CA LEU A 135 -12.11 6.69 2.62
C LEU A 135 -13.56 6.92 3.01
N ASP A 136 -14.27 7.83 2.36
CA ASP A 136 -15.73 8.02 2.50
C ASP A 136 -16.21 8.08 3.96
N GLY A 137 -15.49 8.84 4.79
CA GLY A 137 -15.83 9.01 6.19
C GLY A 137 -15.43 7.85 7.12
N TYR A 138 -14.59 6.91 6.69
CA TYR A 138 -13.98 5.87 7.53
C TYR A 138 -13.38 6.43 8.83
N GLN A 139 -13.71 5.79 9.96
CA GLN A 139 -13.32 6.22 11.31
C GLN A 139 -12.45 5.22 12.08
N GLY A 140 -12.21 4.03 11.50
CA GLY A 140 -11.34 3.02 12.10
C GLY A 140 -9.87 3.45 12.09
N TYR A 141 -9.00 2.55 12.52
CA TYR A 141 -7.57 2.81 12.55
C TYR A 141 -6.98 2.74 11.14
N MET A 142 -6.06 3.66 10.83
CA MET A 142 -5.37 3.70 9.54
C MET A 142 -3.87 3.90 9.72
N HIS A 143 -3.08 2.90 9.37
CA HIS A 143 -1.62 2.99 9.36
C HIS A 143 -1.13 3.79 8.16
N VAL A 144 -0.27 4.79 8.39
CA VAL A 144 0.28 5.68 7.34
C VAL A 144 1.74 6.07 7.60
N ASP A 145 2.41 6.58 6.57
CA ASP A 145 3.81 7.07 6.60
C ASP A 145 3.99 8.47 7.22
N GLY A 146 2.88 9.14 7.56
CA GLY A 146 2.87 10.47 8.15
C GLY A 146 2.74 11.62 7.16
N TYR A 147 2.38 11.36 5.89
CA TYR A 147 2.01 12.41 4.95
C TYR A 147 0.79 13.22 5.42
N LYS A 148 0.85 14.55 5.31
CA LYS A 148 -0.17 15.47 5.87
C LYS A 148 -1.56 15.31 5.25
N ALA A 149 -1.68 14.80 4.02
CA ALA A 149 -2.98 14.62 3.38
C ALA A 149 -3.91 13.69 4.19
N TYR A 150 -3.35 12.69 4.87
CA TYR A 150 -4.10 11.76 5.72
C TYR A 150 -4.74 12.46 6.92
N GLU A 151 -4.22 13.60 7.38
CA GLU A 151 -4.75 14.34 8.54
C GLU A 151 -6.11 14.99 8.26
N GLN A 152 -6.52 15.11 7.00
CA GLN A 152 -7.84 15.63 6.63
C GLN A 152 -8.94 14.56 6.62
N THR A 153 -8.57 13.31 6.91
CA THR A 153 -9.51 12.18 6.95
C THR A 153 -10.16 12.07 8.33
N LYS A 154 -11.25 11.30 8.42
CA LYS A 154 -11.90 10.98 9.72
C LYS A 154 -11.26 9.77 10.43
N ALA A 155 -10.24 9.17 9.82
CA ALA A 155 -9.62 7.95 10.31
C ALA A 155 -8.76 8.21 11.55
N THR A 156 -8.70 7.23 12.45
CA THR A 156 -7.76 7.29 13.58
C THR A 156 -6.37 6.88 13.09
N LEU A 157 -5.57 7.87 12.70
CA LEU A 157 -4.24 7.64 12.12
C LEU A 157 -3.27 6.98 13.09
N VAL A 158 -2.54 5.97 12.63
CA VAL A 158 -1.47 5.30 13.37
C VAL A 158 -0.16 5.45 12.60
N ALA A 159 0.82 6.12 13.21
CA ALA A 159 2.08 6.42 12.52
C ALA A 159 3.04 5.23 12.53
N CYS A 160 3.74 5.04 11.41
CA CYS A 160 4.74 4.00 11.23
C CYS A 160 6.04 4.27 11.99
N LEU A 161 6.44 3.38 12.92
CA LEU A 161 7.71 3.54 13.64
C LEU A 161 8.93 3.41 12.72
N ALA A 162 8.86 2.58 11.67
CA ALA A 162 9.94 2.45 10.69
C ALA A 162 10.29 3.79 10.02
N HIS A 163 9.31 4.67 9.79
CA HIS A 163 9.54 6.01 9.24
C HIS A 163 10.25 6.93 10.25
N ILE A 164 9.83 6.92 11.51
CA ILE A 164 10.52 7.63 12.59
C ILE A 164 11.96 7.13 12.72
N ARG A 165 12.15 5.81 12.77
CA ARG A 165 13.47 5.16 12.83
C ARG A 165 14.36 5.56 11.67
N ARG A 166 13.83 5.59 10.44
CA ARG A 166 14.59 5.98 9.24
C ARG A 166 15.18 7.38 9.38
N LYS A 167 14.44 8.35 9.95
CA LYS A 167 14.94 9.70 10.21
C LYS A 167 16.11 9.73 11.19
N PHE A 168 16.10 8.90 12.24
CA PHE A 168 17.23 8.80 13.16
C PHE A 168 18.45 8.10 12.53
N ILE A 169 18.25 7.11 11.66
CA ILE A 169 19.34 6.49 10.89
C ILE A 169 19.97 7.51 9.94
N GLU A 170 19.15 8.24 9.17
CA GLU A 170 19.60 9.31 8.27
C GLU A 170 20.37 10.40 9.05
N ALA A 171 19.87 10.79 10.23
CA ALA A 171 20.52 11.77 11.10
C ALA A 171 21.85 11.29 11.69
N LYS A 172 22.00 9.98 11.93
CA LYS A 172 23.27 9.40 12.37
C LYS A 172 24.31 9.42 11.25
N GLY A 173 23.89 9.13 10.02
CA GLY A 173 24.79 8.99 8.87
C GLY A 173 25.90 7.97 9.11
N ASN A 174 27.05 8.16 8.44
CA ASN A 174 28.25 7.32 8.64
C ASN A 174 29.08 7.72 9.87
N ASN A 175 28.69 8.77 10.58
CA ASN A 175 29.45 9.28 11.71
C ASN A 175 29.11 8.50 12.99
N LYS A 176 30.07 7.71 13.47
CA LYS A 176 29.98 6.93 14.73
C LYS A 176 29.85 7.79 16.01
N LYS A 177 29.89 9.12 15.91
CA LYS A 177 29.93 10.05 17.07
C LYS A 177 28.57 10.61 17.49
N THR A 178 27.47 10.26 16.82
CA THR A 178 26.15 10.82 17.14
C THR A 178 25.46 10.06 18.29
N VAL A 179 26.09 10.05 19.47
CA VAL A 179 25.67 9.29 20.68
C VAL A 179 24.19 9.51 21.01
N LYS A 180 23.66 10.71 20.78
CA LYS A 180 22.25 11.04 21.00
C LYS A 180 21.30 10.26 20.08
N ALA A 181 21.62 10.12 18.78
CA ALA A 181 20.79 9.33 17.87
C ALA A 181 20.77 7.85 18.27
N ASP A 182 21.87 7.33 18.82
CA ASP A 182 21.96 5.96 19.29
C ASP A 182 21.04 5.65 20.46
N VAL A 183 20.80 6.61 21.36
CA VAL A 183 19.84 6.44 22.46
C VAL A 183 18.44 6.18 21.89
N ALA A 184 17.95 7.02 20.98
CA ALA A 184 16.64 6.83 20.34
C ALA A 184 16.57 5.50 19.58
N LEU A 185 17.60 5.17 18.79
CA LEU A 185 17.66 3.92 18.03
C LEU A 185 17.69 2.68 18.93
N ASN A 186 18.34 2.74 20.09
CA ASN A 186 18.35 1.65 21.07
C ASN A 186 16.98 1.45 21.71
N LEU A 187 16.25 2.52 22.06
CA LEU A 187 14.88 2.42 22.57
C LEU A 187 13.95 1.81 21.51
N ILE A 188 14.04 2.28 20.27
CA ILE A 188 13.30 1.71 19.13
C ILE A 188 13.64 0.22 18.94
N ARG A 189 14.92 -0.17 19.07
CA ARG A 189 15.32 -1.59 18.99
C ARG A 189 14.66 -2.43 20.08
N LYS A 190 14.56 -1.94 21.32
CA LYS A 190 13.86 -2.65 22.40
C LYS A 190 12.38 -2.88 22.07
N LEU A 191 11.70 -1.88 21.51
CA LEU A 191 10.31 -1.99 21.06
C LEU A 191 10.14 -3.08 19.99
N TYR A 192 11.01 -3.10 18.99
CA TYR A 192 11.01 -4.19 17.99
C TYR A 192 11.30 -5.56 18.61
N GLY A 193 12.16 -5.64 19.62
CA GLY A 193 12.40 -6.87 20.37
C GLY A 193 11.14 -7.40 21.05
N ILE A 194 10.31 -6.51 21.62
CA ILE A 194 9.02 -6.88 22.21
C ILE A 194 8.06 -7.37 21.13
N GLU A 195 7.90 -6.63 20.03
CA GLU A 195 6.99 -7.00 18.94
C GLU A 195 7.37 -8.35 18.31
N GLN A 196 8.67 -8.62 18.20
CA GLN A 196 9.17 -9.90 17.72
C GLN A 196 8.84 -11.05 18.70
N ALA A 197 8.89 -10.81 20.00
CA ALA A 197 8.59 -11.82 21.03
C ALA A 197 7.09 -12.13 21.14
N ILE A 198 6.20 -11.18 20.80
CA ILE A 198 4.74 -11.36 20.80
C ILE A 198 4.16 -11.70 19.42
N LYS A 199 5.03 -11.94 18.43
CA LYS A 199 4.61 -12.31 17.08
C LYS A 199 3.81 -13.63 17.13
N GLY A 200 2.63 -13.64 16.51
CA GLY A 200 1.73 -14.81 16.49
C GLY A 200 0.90 -15.02 17.76
N LYS A 201 1.06 -14.16 18.78
CA LYS A 201 0.17 -14.16 19.96
C LYS A 201 -1.21 -13.60 19.63
N SER A 202 -2.19 -13.91 20.48
CA SER A 202 -3.54 -13.38 20.35
C SER A 202 -3.58 -11.85 20.49
N VAL A 203 -4.66 -11.23 20.01
CA VAL A 203 -4.87 -9.78 20.12
C VAL A 203 -4.81 -9.32 21.59
N SER A 204 -5.43 -10.07 22.50
CA SER A 204 -5.44 -9.76 23.94
C SER A 204 -4.05 -9.86 24.56
N GLU A 205 -3.30 -10.94 24.30
CA GLU A 205 -1.93 -11.10 24.80
C GLU A 205 -1.01 -9.99 24.28
N LYS A 206 -1.11 -9.63 22.99
CA LYS A 206 -0.34 -8.53 22.41
C LYS A 206 -0.62 -7.23 23.15
N PHE A 207 -1.88 -6.91 23.39
CA PHE A 207 -2.28 -5.73 24.15
C PHE A 207 -1.67 -5.74 25.56
N THR A 208 -1.85 -6.82 26.33
CA THR A 208 -1.32 -6.92 27.70
C THR A 208 0.20 -6.74 27.75
N VAL A 209 0.94 -7.41 26.87
CA VAL A 209 2.41 -7.28 26.85
C VAL A 209 2.84 -5.88 26.42
N ARG A 210 2.16 -5.25 25.46
CA ARG A 210 2.42 -3.87 25.06
C ARG A 210 2.22 -2.90 26.22
N GLN A 211 1.12 -3.04 26.97
CA GLN A 211 0.86 -2.20 28.14
C GLN A 211 1.93 -2.38 29.24
N GLN A 212 2.36 -3.63 29.51
CA GLN A 212 3.33 -3.92 30.56
C GLN A 212 4.78 -3.55 30.18
N LYS A 213 5.18 -3.81 28.93
CA LYS A 213 6.60 -3.75 28.51
C LYS A 213 6.88 -2.65 27.50
N ALA A 214 6.01 -2.43 26.53
CA ALA A 214 6.26 -1.47 25.46
C ALA A 214 5.93 -0.04 25.90
N LYS A 215 4.82 0.17 26.63
CA LYS A 215 4.39 1.49 27.09
C LYS A 215 5.47 2.24 27.88
N PRO A 216 6.16 1.65 28.87
CA PRO A 216 7.24 2.35 29.59
C PRO A 216 8.38 2.83 28.66
N ILE A 217 8.73 2.05 27.64
CA ILE A 217 9.78 2.41 26.68
C ILE A 217 9.29 3.51 25.71
N VAL A 218 8.00 3.48 25.33
CA VAL A 218 7.39 4.56 24.54
C VAL A 218 7.39 5.87 25.33
N ASP A 219 7.02 5.82 26.60
CA ASP A 219 7.03 6.99 27.48
C ASP A 219 8.47 7.53 27.66
N GLU A 220 9.46 6.64 27.87
CA GLU A 220 10.89 6.98 27.94
C GLU A 220 11.36 7.66 26.65
N LEU A 221 11.01 7.12 25.49
CA LEU A 221 11.34 7.69 24.19
C LEU A 221 10.73 9.09 24.04
N TYR A 222 9.48 9.28 24.46
CA TYR A 222 8.82 10.60 24.38
C TYR A 222 9.52 11.65 25.24
N GLN A 223 9.82 11.31 26.49
CA GLN A 223 10.52 12.20 27.41
C GLN A 223 11.92 12.55 26.87
N TRP A 224 12.60 11.57 26.27
CA TRP A 224 13.88 11.81 25.62
C TRP A 224 13.76 12.81 24.46
N LEU A 225 12.72 12.68 23.61
CA LEU A 225 12.47 13.60 22.50
C LEU A 225 12.23 15.04 23.00
N LEU A 226 11.35 15.20 24.00
CA LEU A 226 11.03 16.52 24.57
C LEU A 226 12.24 17.19 25.18
N LYS A 227 13.05 16.45 25.97
CA LYS A 227 14.27 16.96 26.59
C LYS A 227 15.30 17.49 25.59
N HIS A 228 15.31 16.96 24.37
CA HIS A 228 16.28 17.32 23.34
C HIS A 228 15.74 18.30 22.29
N LYS A 229 14.42 18.47 22.20
CA LYS A 229 13.78 19.40 21.25
C LYS A 229 14.34 20.81 21.36
N ASP A 230 14.47 21.34 22.56
CA ASP A 230 14.91 22.72 22.78
C ASP A 230 16.44 22.88 22.81
N LYS A 231 17.18 21.76 22.87
CA LYS A 231 18.64 21.74 22.97
C LYS A 231 19.33 21.52 21.62
N ILE A 232 18.58 21.12 20.60
CA ILE A 232 19.12 20.76 19.28
C ILE A 232 18.39 21.60 18.23
N PRO A 233 19.12 22.45 17.49
CA PRO A 233 18.51 23.27 16.44
C PRO A 233 17.75 22.40 15.42
N PRO A 234 16.50 22.76 15.06
CA PRO A 234 15.65 21.94 14.20
C PRO A 234 16.17 21.78 12.77
N GLN A 235 17.10 22.63 12.33
CA GLN A 235 17.73 22.56 11.01
C GLN A 235 18.81 21.47 10.93
N MET A 236 19.39 21.07 12.06
CA MET A 236 20.36 19.97 12.10
C MET A 236 19.67 18.65 11.78
N ALA A 237 20.40 17.68 11.22
CA ALA A 237 19.82 16.39 10.84
C ALA A 237 19.12 15.69 12.02
N LEU A 238 19.73 15.70 13.22
CA LEU A 238 19.12 15.16 14.44
C LEU A 238 17.92 16.00 14.91
N GLY A 239 17.99 17.33 14.78
CA GLY A 239 16.85 18.22 15.08
C GLY A 239 15.64 17.90 14.19
N LYS A 240 15.85 17.75 12.88
CA LYS A 240 14.80 17.33 11.93
C LYS A 240 14.18 15.98 12.31
N ALA A 241 14.99 15.01 12.73
CA ALA A 241 14.49 13.71 13.17
C ALA A 241 13.65 13.81 14.45
N ILE A 242 14.10 14.60 15.43
CA ILE A 242 13.35 14.83 16.68
C ILE A 242 12.03 15.55 16.39
N THR A 243 12.05 16.63 15.59
CA THR A 243 10.83 17.36 15.22
C THR A 243 9.83 16.45 14.51
N TYR A 244 10.29 15.65 13.55
CA TYR A 244 9.43 14.69 12.85
C TYR A 244 8.83 13.66 13.83
N ALA A 245 9.66 13.08 14.71
CA ALA A 245 9.22 12.10 15.69
C ALA A 245 8.16 12.66 16.64
N ILE A 246 8.37 13.88 17.16
CA ILE A 246 7.40 14.57 18.04
C ILE A 246 6.07 14.80 17.33
N ASN A 247 6.10 15.29 16.09
CA ASN A 247 4.89 15.58 15.32
C ASN A 247 4.07 14.31 15.03
N GLN A 248 4.71 13.15 14.92
CA GLN A 248 4.04 11.87 14.71
C GLN A 248 3.77 11.11 16.01
N PHE A 249 4.26 11.56 17.17
CA PHE A 249 4.35 10.74 18.37
C PHE A 249 2.98 10.33 18.92
N GLU A 250 2.02 11.27 18.92
CA GLU A 250 0.65 11.02 19.35
C GLU A 250 -0.06 9.98 18.46
N LYS A 251 0.28 9.92 17.17
CA LYS A 251 -0.22 8.91 16.25
C LYS A 251 0.55 7.60 16.38
N PHE A 252 1.84 7.67 16.67
CA PHE A 252 2.67 6.50 16.89
C PHE A 252 2.18 5.72 18.10
N ARG A 253 2.05 6.36 19.28
CA ARG A 253 1.68 5.70 20.54
C ARG A 253 0.37 4.89 20.46
N ARG A 254 -0.53 5.24 19.52
CA ARG A 254 -1.80 4.53 19.30
C ARG A 254 -1.65 3.05 18.97
N TYR A 255 -0.48 2.59 18.48
CA TYR A 255 -0.26 1.14 18.27
C TYR A 255 -0.38 0.31 19.57
N LEU A 256 -0.30 0.98 20.74
CA LEU A 256 -0.50 0.38 22.05
C LEU A 256 -1.99 0.22 22.40
N ASP A 257 -2.89 0.98 21.76
CA ASP A 257 -4.31 1.08 22.14
C ASP A 257 -5.09 -0.20 21.79
N ASP A 258 -4.66 -0.93 20.75
CA ASP A 258 -5.32 -2.16 20.30
C ASP A 258 -4.30 -3.18 19.78
N GLY A 259 -4.43 -4.44 20.20
CA GLY A 259 -3.54 -5.54 19.80
C GLY A 259 -3.62 -5.95 18.31
N ARG A 260 -4.64 -5.48 17.58
CA ARG A 260 -4.77 -5.62 16.13
C ARG A 260 -3.83 -4.69 15.36
N LEU A 261 -3.38 -3.61 15.99
CA LEU A 261 -2.50 -2.62 15.35
C LEU A 261 -1.08 -3.15 15.21
N SER A 262 -0.40 -2.65 14.18
CA SER A 262 1.00 -2.95 13.90
C SER A 262 1.91 -1.80 14.32
N ILE A 263 3.13 -2.10 14.76
CA ILE A 263 4.12 -1.05 15.06
C ILE A 263 4.58 -0.28 13.80
N ASP A 264 4.43 -0.90 12.62
CA ASP A 264 4.83 -0.35 11.32
C ASP A 264 3.70 -0.44 10.28
N ASN A 265 3.81 0.37 9.23
CA ASN A 265 2.98 0.31 8.02
C ASN A 265 3.55 -0.61 6.93
N ASN A 266 4.41 -1.57 7.31
CA ASN A 266 5.15 -2.39 6.33
C ASN A 266 4.24 -3.20 5.40
N ARG A 267 2.99 -3.47 5.79
CA ARG A 267 2.01 -4.18 4.95
C ARG A 267 1.70 -3.42 3.67
N ALA A 268 1.48 -2.10 3.75
CA ALA A 268 1.25 -1.25 2.58
C ALA A 268 2.53 -1.04 1.77
N GLU A 269 3.67 -0.80 2.43
CA GLU A 269 4.98 -0.66 1.75
C GLU A 269 5.32 -1.91 0.92
N ARG A 270 5.04 -3.11 1.44
CA ARG A 270 5.23 -4.36 0.69
C ARG A 270 4.21 -4.54 -0.43
N ALA A 271 2.97 -4.10 -0.23
CA ALA A 271 1.91 -4.19 -1.23
C ALA A 271 2.17 -3.29 -2.45
N ILE A 272 2.76 -2.11 -2.24
CA ILE A 272 3.03 -1.15 -3.32
C ILE A 272 4.33 -1.49 -4.07
N LYS A 273 5.25 -2.24 -3.45
CA LYS A 273 6.58 -2.53 -4.01
C LYS A 273 6.54 -3.24 -5.38
N PRO A 274 5.70 -4.26 -5.65
CA PRO A 274 5.60 -4.86 -6.97
C PRO A 274 5.23 -3.84 -8.06
N PHE A 275 4.32 -2.91 -7.75
CA PHE A 275 3.95 -1.83 -8.66
C PHE A 275 5.13 -0.88 -8.94
N VAL A 276 5.87 -0.50 -7.90
CA VAL A 276 7.07 0.34 -7.99
C VAL A 276 8.18 -0.30 -8.83
N ILE A 277 8.28 -1.62 -8.84
CA ILE A 277 9.21 -2.38 -9.69
C ILE A 277 8.66 -2.45 -11.13
N GLY A 278 7.37 -2.79 -11.30
CA GLY A 278 6.74 -2.94 -12.62
C GLY A 278 6.76 -1.66 -13.47
N ARG A 279 6.66 -0.47 -12.86
CA ARG A 279 6.77 0.81 -13.60
C ARG A 279 8.14 0.99 -14.29
N PHE A 280 9.22 0.42 -13.74
CA PHE A 280 10.55 0.50 -14.36
C PHE A 280 10.61 -0.28 -15.68
N TYR A 281 9.77 -1.32 -15.83
CA TYR A 281 9.69 -2.17 -17.01
C TYR A 281 8.59 -1.75 -18.01
N GLY A 282 8.01 -0.55 -17.86
CA GLY A 282 6.98 -0.04 -18.76
C GLY A 282 5.58 -0.66 -18.56
N CYS A 283 5.32 -1.30 -17.41
CA CYS A 283 4.00 -1.81 -17.03
C CYS A 283 3.10 -0.76 -16.35
N SER A 284 3.45 0.53 -16.40
CA SER A 284 2.75 1.64 -15.73
C SER A 284 1.38 2.01 -16.32
N GLN A 285 0.89 1.30 -17.35
CA GLN A 285 -0.47 1.49 -17.87
C GLN A 285 -1.49 0.86 -16.91
N ILE A 286 -2.33 1.71 -16.32
CA ILE A 286 -3.50 1.37 -15.50
C ILE A 286 -4.63 0.97 -16.49
N PRO A 287 -5.37 -0.17 -16.38
CA PRO A 287 -6.01 -0.69 -15.16
C PRO A 287 -6.16 -2.24 -15.00
N VAL A 288 -6.51 -2.60 -13.76
CA VAL A 288 -7.18 -3.80 -13.22
C VAL A 288 -6.50 -5.16 -13.37
N MET A 289 -6.20 -5.82 -12.22
CA MET A 289 -6.64 -7.22 -12.05
C MET A 289 -6.50 -7.86 -10.69
N ALA A 290 -7.55 -8.65 -10.42
CA ALA A 290 -7.64 -9.73 -9.46
C ALA A 290 -6.74 -10.92 -9.82
N ARG A 291 -6.42 -11.72 -8.79
CA ARG A 291 -5.81 -13.04 -8.91
C ARG A 291 -6.79 -14.11 -8.40
N MET A 292 -6.90 -15.23 -9.11
CA MET A 292 -7.02 -16.61 -8.60
C MET A 292 -6.42 -17.56 -9.66
N PRO A 293 -5.55 -18.52 -9.28
CA PRO A 293 -5.96 -19.69 -8.50
C PRO A 293 -5.19 -19.87 -7.17
N ALA A 294 -5.92 -20.34 -6.15
CA ALA A 294 -5.51 -20.70 -4.77
C ALA A 294 -5.07 -19.52 -3.86
N PRO A 295 -5.33 -19.60 -2.53
CA PRO A 295 -6.49 -19.00 -1.86
C PRO A 295 -6.29 -17.52 -1.45
N TYR A 296 -5.75 -16.67 -2.33
CA TYR A 296 -5.05 -15.47 -1.87
C TYR A 296 -5.33 -14.15 -2.65
N SER A 297 -5.95 -13.18 -1.96
CA SER A 297 -6.10 -11.71 -2.16
C SER A 297 -6.33 -11.12 -3.57
N ILE A 298 -7.37 -10.28 -3.64
CA ILE A 298 -7.78 -9.55 -4.83
C ILE A 298 -7.12 -8.17 -4.87
N VAL A 299 -6.33 -7.91 -5.92
CA VAL A 299 -5.93 -6.58 -6.34
C VAL A 299 -6.98 -6.08 -7.32
N LEU A 300 -7.58 -4.92 -7.13
CA LEU A 300 -8.38 -4.30 -8.19
C LEU A 300 -8.02 -2.82 -8.23
N LEU A 301 -7.95 -2.29 -9.45
CA LEU A 301 -7.72 -0.88 -9.72
C LEU A 301 -9.07 -0.27 -10.12
N LYS A 302 -9.30 0.98 -9.77
CA LYS A 302 -10.47 1.71 -10.29
C LYS A 302 -10.31 1.92 -11.82
N PRO A 303 -11.31 1.57 -12.66
CA PRO A 303 -11.26 1.94 -14.07
C PRO A 303 -11.34 3.47 -14.21
N GLN A 304 -10.37 4.08 -14.89
CA GLN A 304 -10.47 5.45 -15.36
C GLN A 304 -10.45 5.47 -16.90
N ARG A 305 -11.36 6.23 -17.49
CA ARG A 305 -11.45 6.46 -18.93
C ARG A 305 -10.35 7.44 -19.37
N GLN A 306 -9.13 6.95 -19.50
CA GLN A 306 -8.13 7.59 -20.35
C GLN A 306 -7.53 6.51 -21.25
N MET A 307 -7.81 6.60 -22.55
CA MET A 307 -7.23 5.72 -23.56
C MET A 307 -5.72 5.99 -23.63
N ILE A 308 -4.91 4.94 -23.50
CA ILE A 308 -3.47 5.01 -23.74
C ILE A 308 -3.14 3.91 -24.77
N LEU A 309 -2.79 4.33 -25.98
CA LEU A 309 -2.17 3.49 -27.02
C LEU A 309 -0.68 3.29 -26.72
#